data_AF-A0A964X8F7-F1
#
_entry.id   AF-A0A964X8F7-F1
#
_cell.length_a   1.000
_cell.length_b   1.000
_cell.length_c   1.000
_cell.angle_alpha   90.00
_cell.angle_beta   90.00
_cell.angle_gamma   90.00
#
_symmetry.space_group_name_H-M   'P 1'
#
loop_
_entity.id
_entity.type
_entity.pdbx_description
1 polymer ?
#
loop_
_entity_poly.entity_id
_entity_poly.type
_entity_poly.pdbx_seq_one_letter_code
_entity_poly.pdbx_strand_id
1 'polypeptide(L)'
;MKYTVLSIAVLALAVGCGQQEEAPQEETSRTAQQEEATAQSGREIRRGDSREEPQPLPRRDEVDPEKKIPDIEGGAQEDGYGLTMVVDGSSPQAFQESLELIAMDTTSEQYRQLDSALRFLGTYDKNAWSGLPNLYQSLDGLTGEEIIERARELRDSRRRQ
;
A
#
# COMPACT_ATOMS: atom_id res chain seq x y z
N MET A 1 -19.19 14.44 -56.98
CA MET A 1 -20.55 14.74 -56.50
C MET A 1 -20.49 14.87 -54.98
N LYS A 2 -21.08 15.96 -54.46
CA LYS A 2 -21.10 16.34 -53.05
C LYS A 2 -22.25 15.62 -52.35
N TYR A 3 -22.02 15.12 -51.13
CA TYR A 3 -23.00 15.21 -50.06
C TYR A 3 -22.29 15.63 -48.78
N THR A 4 -22.87 16.65 -48.17
CA THR A 4 -22.37 17.46 -47.08
C THR A 4 -23.43 17.37 -45.96
N VAL A 5 -23.00 17.61 -44.71
CA VAL A 5 -23.80 18.03 -43.52
C VAL A 5 -24.45 16.87 -42.73
N LEU A 6 -24.56 16.84 -41.39
CA LEU A 6 -23.98 17.50 -40.18
C LEU A 6 -24.89 17.04 -39.00
N SER A 7 -24.43 17.23 -37.75
CA SER A 7 -25.23 17.38 -36.49
C SER A 7 -25.50 16.10 -35.69
N ILE A 8 -24.78 15.81 -34.58
CA ILE A 8 -24.76 16.40 -33.21
C ILE A 8 -26.02 16.06 -32.39
N ALA A 9 -25.83 15.34 -31.28
CA ALA A 9 -26.57 15.54 -30.04
C ALA A 9 -25.75 15.05 -28.83
N VAL A 10 -25.15 16.00 -28.13
CA VAL A 10 -24.63 15.88 -26.76
C VAL A 10 -25.82 15.95 -25.80
N LEU A 11 -25.91 15.02 -24.85
CA LEU A 11 -26.87 15.14 -23.74
C LEU A 11 -26.10 15.17 -22.41
N ALA A 12 -26.05 16.36 -21.81
CA ALA A 12 -25.69 16.58 -20.42
C ALA A 12 -26.88 17.29 -19.75
N LEU A 13 -27.23 16.89 -18.51
CA LEU A 13 -27.62 17.72 -17.36
C LEU A 13 -28.54 16.98 -16.37
N ALA A 14 -28.11 16.96 -15.10
CA ALA A 14 -28.89 17.23 -13.86
C ALA A 14 -27.96 16.90 -12.67
N VAL A 15 -27.22 17.86 -12.09
CA VAL A 15 -27.65 18.83 -11.05
C VAL A 15 -28.27 18.12 -9.84
N GLY A 16 -27.46 17.97 -8.79
CA GLY A 16 -27.87 17.64 -7.43
C GLY A 16 -27.15 18.56 -6.44
N CYS A 17 -27.53 19.84 -6.43
CA CYS A 17 -27.20 20.77 -5.36
C CYS A 17 -28.24 20.60 -4.24
N GLY A 18 -27.82 20.12 -3.07
CA GLY A 18 -28.58 20.18 -1.82
C GLY A 18 -27.93 21.20 -0.90
N GLN A 19 -28.51 22.40 -0.87
CA GLN A 19 -28.19 23.52 0.00
C GLN A 19 -29.27 23.61 1.09
N GLN A 20 -28.92 23.93 2.34
CA GLN A 20 -29.59 24.93 3.22
C GLN A 20 -29.33 24.68 4.72
N GLU A 21 -28.28 25.36 5.21
CA GLU A 21 -28.22 26.28 6.35
C GLU A 21 -29.46 26.45 7.26
N GLU A 22 -29.27 26.34 8.59
CA GLU A 22 -29.58 27.39 9.60
C GLU A 22 -29.23 26.92 11.04
N ALA A 23 -28.37 27.71 11.72
CA ALA A 23 -28.20 27.74 13.18
C ALA A 23 -29.29 28.67 13.80
N PRO A 24 -29.51 28.86 15.13
CA PRO A 24 -28.48 29.21 16.13
C PRO A 24 -28.71 28.74 17.59
N GLN A 25 -27.73 29.08 18.42
CA GLN A 25 -27.61 28.90 19.87
C GLN A 25 -28.61 29.78 20.66
N GLU A 26 -28.96 29.40 21.90
CA GLU A 26 -28.77 30.26 23.09
C GLU A 26 -29.04 29.52 24.42
N GLU A 27 -28.32 30.02 25.44
CA GLU A 27 -28.27 29.62 26.84
C GLU A 27 -29.62 29.67 27.58
N THR A 28 -29.75 28.93 28.69
CA THR A 28 -29.96 29.54 30.03
C THR A 28 -30.23 28.48 31.09
N SER A 29 -29.38 28.51 32.13
CA SER A 29 -29.47 27.77 33.39
C SER A 29 -30.70 28.15 34.24
N ARG A 30 -31.25 27.15 34.95
CA ARG A 30 -31.76 27.17 36.35
C ARG A 30 -32.62 25.90 36.55
N THR A 31 -32.77 25.24 37.69
CA THR A 31 -32.13 25.13 39.01
C THR A 31 -33.04 24.13 39.75
N ALA A 32 -32.44 23.34 40.65
CA ALA A 32 -33.05 22.65 41.80
C ALA A 32 -33.76 21.29 41.62
N GLN A 33 -33.08 20.28 42.17
CA GLN A 33 -33.56 19.31 43.18
C GLN A 33 -34.59 18.27 42.76
N GLN A 34 -34.16 16.99 42.74
CA GLN A 34 -34.59 16.06 43.77
C GLN A 34 -33.58 14.93 43.98
N GLU A 35 -33.27 14.72 45.25
CA GLU A 35 -32.35 13.73 45.81
C GLU A 35 -33.15 12.47 46.23
N GLU A 36 -32.43 11.41 46.59
CA GLU A 36 -32.86 10.10 47.15
C GLU A 36 -33.38 9.02 46.17
N ALA A 37 -32.53 8.02 45.92
CA ALA A 37 -32.63 6.77 46.67
C ALA A 37 -31.43 5.86 46.37
N THR A 38 -30.71 5.55 47.45
CA THR A 38 -29.66 4.55 47.59
C THR A 38 -30.08 3.17 47.07
N ALA A 39 -29.29 2.59 46.15
CA ALA A 39 -29.18 1.14 46.02
C ALA A 39 -27.77 0.78 45.55
N GLN A 40 -26.99 0.30 46.51
CA GLN A 40 -25.70 -0.32 46.31
C GLN A 40 -25.81 -1.43 45.26
N SER A 41 -25.17 -1.25 44.12
CA SER A 41 -24.64 -2.37 43.36
C SER A 41 -23.15 -2.13 43.24
N GLY A 42 -22.42 -2.76 44.16
CA GLY A 42 -20.96 -2.86 44.11
C GLY A 42 -20.56 -3.58 42.85
N ARG A 43 -20.47 -2.84 41.75
CA ARG A 43 -19.76 -3.24 40.55
C ARG A 43 -18.36 -2.67 40.72
N GLU A 44 -17.53 -3.44 41.42
CA GLU A 44 -16.09 -3.25 41.42
C GLU A 44 -15.64 -3.33 39.96
N ILE A 45 -15.49 -2.15 39.33
CA ILE A 45 -14.81 -2.05 38.05
C ILE A 45 -13.39 -2.47 38.36
N ARG A 46 -13.07 -3.72 38.06
CA ARG A 46 -11.72 -4.25 37.99
C ARG A 46 -11.03 -3.42 36.90
N ARG A 47 -10.47 -2.28 37.29
CA ARG A 47 -9.56 -1.47 36.50
C ARG A 47 -8.35 -2.36 36.30
N GLY A 48 -8.37 -3.12 35.21
CA GLY A 48 -7.20 -3.82 34.73
C GLY A 48 -6.13 -2.76 34.54
N ASP A 49 -5.18 -2.74 35.44
CA ASP A 49 -3.88 -2.11 35.25
C ASP A 49 -3.12 -2.96 34.22
N SER A 50 -3.70 -3.07 33.03
CA SER A 50 -2.99 -3.48 31.84
C SER A 50 -2.35 -2.20 31.33
N ARG A 51 -1.31 -1.75 32.04
CA ARG A 51 -0.25 -0.99 31.42
C ARG A 51 0.27 -1.90 30.31
N GLU A 52 -0.30 -1.76 29.11
CA GLU A 52 0.32 -2.26 27.90
C GLU A 52 1.71 -1.62 27.90
N GLU A 53 2.72 -2.41 28.26
CA GLU A 53 4.07 -2.09 27.86
C GLU A 53 4.00 -1.78 26.37
N PRO A 54 4.53 -0.63 25.91
CA PRO A 54 4.62 -0.37 24.49
C PRO A 54 5.36 -1.57 23.90
N GLN A 55 4.65 -2.41 23.15
CA GLN A 55 5.31 -3.49 22.44
C GLN A 55 6.39 -2.81 21.61
N PRO A 56 7.67 -3.21 21.75
CA PRO A 56 8.72 -2.62 20.95
C PRO A 56 8.26 -2.76 19.50
N LEU A 57 8.15 -1.61 18.81
CA LEU A 57 7.83 -1.61 17.39
C LEU A 57 8.79 -2.59 16.72
N PRO A 58 8.31 -3.51 15.86
CA PRO A 58 9.17 -4.47 15.20
C PRO A 58 10.31 -3.69 14.53
N ARG A 59 11.56 -4.07 14.83
CA ARG A 59 12.72 -3.44 14.22
C ARG A 59 12.61 -3.69 12.71
N ARG A 60 12.83 -2.65 11.90
CA ARG A 60 12.82 -2.72 10.43
C ARG A 60 13.78 -3.81 9.91
N ASP A 61 14.75 -4.21 10.73
CA ASP A 61 15.83 -5.15 10.45
C ASP A 61 15.46 -6.65 10.61
N GLU A 62 14.21 -6.98 10.92
CA GLU A 62 13.81 -8.37 11.25
C GLU A 62 12.80 -8.97 10.26
N VAL A 63 12.79 -8.46 9.02
CA VAL A 63 12.00 -9.07 7.95
C VAL A 63 12.78 -10.27 7.40
N ASP A 64 12.28 -11.46 7.66
CA ASP A 64 12.81 -12.69 7.06
C ASP A 64 12.58 -12.68 5.53
N PRO A 65 13.65 -12.58 4.71
CA PRO A 65 13.52 -12.46 3.26
C PRO A 65 12.95 -13.72 2.61
N GLU A 66 12.98 -14.87 3.29
CA GLU A 66 12.33 -16.11 2.83
C GLU A 66 10.80 -16.02 2.88
N LYS A 67 10.27 -15.18 3.78
CA LYS A 67 8.83 -15.10 4.07
C LYS A 67 8.18 -13.86 3.50
N LYS A 68 8.94 -12.78 3.33
CA LYS A 68 8.39 -11.50 2.86
C LYS A 68 9.40 -10.76 2.00
N ILE A 69 8.88 -10.11 0.95
CA ILE A 69 9.64 -9.14 0.16
C ILE A 69 10.01 -7.95 1.06
N PRO A 70 11.29 -7.55 1.13
CA PRO A 70 11.76 -6.48 2.01
C PRO A 70 11.14 -5.13 1.62
N ASP A 71 10.95 -4.26 2.62
CA ASP A 71 10.34 -2.94 2.44
C ASP A 71 11.43 -1.86 2.42
N ILE A 72 11.97 -1.62 1.23
CA ILE A 72 13.11 -0.73 0.98
C ILE A 72 12.61 0.54 0.27
N GLU A 73 13.28 1.66 0.54
CA GLU A 73 12.99 2.95 -0.10
C GLU A 73 14.19 3.36 -0.96
N GLY A 74 13.93 3.90 -2.17
CA GLY A 74 14.98 4.46 -3.02
C GLY A 74 15.64 5.68 -2.35
N GLY A 75 16.97 5.71 -2.37
CA GLY A 75 17.81 6.67 -1.65
C GLY A 75 18.46 7.74 -2.53
N ALA A 76 18.34 7.66 -3.86
CA ALA A 76 18.89 8.67 -4.75
C ALA A 76 18.01 9.93 -4.81
N GLN A 77 18.65 11.08 -4.95
CA GLN A 77 17.97 12.38 -5.10
C GLN A 77 17.54 12.67 -6.53
N GLU A 78 18.25 12.08 -7.50
CA GLU A 78 18.02 12.23 -8.94
C GLU A 78 17.90 10.84 -9.57
N ASP A 79 17.29 10.77 -10.76
CA ASP A 79 17.13 9.51 -11.48
C ASP A 79 18.50 8.89 -11.78
N GLY A 80 18.72 7.71 -11.21
CA GLY A 80 19.94 6.93 -11.35
C GLY A 80 19.77 5.71 -12.25
N TYR A 81 20.80 4.87 -12.30
CA TYR A 81 20.86 3.67 -13.13
C TYR A 81 20.58 2.40 -12.32
N GLY A 82 20.14 2.50 -11.06
CA GLY A 82 19.98 1.33 -10.22
C GLY A 82 19.01 0.29 -10.81
N LEU A 83 17.96 0.68 -11.53
CA LEU A 83 17.06 -0.28 -12.20
C LEU A 83 17.74 -1.10 -13.31
N THR A 84 18.87 -0.64 -13.85
CA THR A 84 19.66 -1.38 -14.85
C THR A 84 20.58 -2.43 -14.23
N MET A 85 20.70 -2.46 -12.90
CA MET A 85 21.50 -3.47 -12.21
C MET A 85 20.78 -4.81 -12.17
N VAL A 86 21.58 -5.87 -12.27
CA VAL A 86 21.11 -7.25 -12.22
C VAL A 86 20.79 -7.65 -10.79
N VAL A 87 19.66 -8.31 -10.61
CA VAL A 87 19.21 -8.89 -9.36
C VAL A 87 19.77 -10.31 -9.21
N ASP A 88 20.33 -10.59 -8.04
CA ASP A 88 20.82 -11.93 -7.69
C ASP A 88 19.71 -12.70 -6.97
N GLY A 89 19.10 -13.65 -7.67
CA GLY A 89 18.01 -14.48 -7.14
C GLY A 89 18.50 -15.82 -6.58
N SER A 90 19.80 -16.04 -6.45
CA SER A 90 20.38 -17.33 -6.03
C SER A 90 20.04 -17.70 -4.58
N SER A 91 19.75 -16.70 -3.74
CA SER A 91 19.28 -16.87 -2.37
C SER A 91 18.43 -15.68 -1.92
N PRO A 92 17.56 -15.84 -0.93
CA PRO A 92 16.78 -14.73 -0.34
C PRO A 92 17.65 -13.56 0.14
N GLN A 93 18.82 -13.86 0.70
CA GLN A 93 19.75 -12.84 1.19
C GLN A 93 20.42 -12.09 0.04
N ALA A 94 20.92 -12.80 -0.98
CA ALA A 94 21.49 -12.16 -2.17
C ALA A 94 20.46 -11.29 -2.91
N PHE A 95 19.21 -11.75 -2.93
CA PHE A 95 18.11 -10.99 -3.52
C PHE A 95 17.87 -9.68 -2.76
N GLN A 96 17.79 -9.73 -1.43
CA GLN A 96 17.68 -8.54 -0.60
C GLN A 96 18.88 -7.59 -0.81
N GLU A 97 20.10 -8.09 -0.76
CA GLU A 97 21.32 -7.29 -0.95
C GLU A 97 21.32 -6.59 -2.32
N SER A 98 20.92 -7.30 -3.38
CA SER A 98 20.80 -6.68 -4.72
C SER A 98 19.73 -5.59 -4.77
N LEU A 99 18.60 -5.77 -4.08
CA LEU A 99 17.56 -4.76 -3.96
C LEU A 99 18.02 -3.53 -3.18
N GLU A 100 18.84 -3.70 -2.14
CA GLU A 100 19.43 -2.60 -1.38
C GLU A 100 20.39 -1.79 -2.26
N LEU A 101 21.25 -2.47 -3.04
CA LEU A 101 22.12 -1.80 -4.01
C LEU A 101 21.30 -1.00 -5.03
N ILE A 102 20.24 -1.60 -5.58
CA ILE A 102 19.32 -0.93 -6.52
C ILE A 102 18.69 0.31 -5.87
N ALA A 103 18.23 0.19 -4.64
CA ALA A 103 17.63 1.29 -3.91
C ALA A 103 18.61 2.47 -3.70
N MET A 104 19.89 2.19 -3.47
CA MET A 104 20.90 3.25 -3.30
C MET A 104 21.06 4.14 -4.53
N ASP A 105 20.88 3.59 -5.74
CA ASP A 105 21.04 4.31 -7.02
C ASP A 105 19.70 4.52 -7.76
N THR A 106 18.58 4.50 -7.04
CA THR A 106 17.25 4.82 -7.60
C THR A 106 16.53 5.85 -6.74
N THR A 107 15.71 6.68 -7.39
CA THR A 107 14.79 7.56 -6.67
C THR A 107 13.70 6.75 -6.00
N SER A 108 13.05 7.32 -4.98
CA SER A 108 11.94 6.65 -4.30
C SER A 108 10.77 6.34 -5.25
N GLU A 109 10.60 7.09 -6.34
CA GLU A 109 9.58 6.82 -7.37
C GLU A 109 9.97 5.62 -8.25
N GLN A 110 11.20 5.59 -8.76
CA GLN A 110 11.73 4.46 -9.53
C GLN A 110 11.65 3.16 -8.73
N TYR A 111 12.12 3.18 -7.47
CA TYR A 111 12.10 2.00 -6.61
C TYR A 111 10.68 1.52 -6.31
N ARG A 112 9.72 2.44 -6.13
CA ARG A 112 8.30 2.08 -5.92
C ARG A 112 7.71 1.31 -7.09
N GLN A 113 8.16 1.60 -8.32
CA GLN A 113 7.73 0.84 -9.50
C GLN A 113 8.24 -0.61 -9.43
N LEU A 114 9.49 -0.80 -9.05
CA LEU A 114 10.08 -2.13 -8.83
C LEU A 114 9.39 -2.88 -7.69
N ASP A 115 9.20 -2.25 -6.53
CA ASP A 115 8.48 -2.84 -5.39
C ASP A 115 7.06 -3.29 -5.77
N SER A 116 6.32 -2.43 -6.49
CA SER A 116 4.98 -2.76 -6.98
C SER A 116 4.98 -3.95 -7.94
N ALA A 117 6.00 -4.05 -8.81
CA ALA A 117 6.18 -5.17 -9.71
C ALA A 117 6.48 -6.47 -8.95
N LEU A 118 7.41 -6.43 -7.99
CA LEU A 118 7.77 -7.56 -7.15
C LEU A 118 6.58 -8.09 -6.35
N ARG A 119 5.81 -7.21 -5.69
CA ARG A 119 4.59 -7.61 -4.97
C ARG A 119 3.53 -8.19 -5.88
N PHE A 120 3.37 -7.64 -7.09
CA PHE A 120 2.46 -8.19 -8.09
C PHE A 120 2.88 -9.60 -8.51
N LEU A 121 4.16 -9.80 -8.84
CA LEU A 121 4.70 -11.11 -9.19
C LEU A 121 4.58 -12.10 -8.03
N GLY A 122 4.91 -11.69 -6.79
CA GLY A 122 4.74 -12.53 -5.61
C GLY A 122 3.30 -12.97 -5.35
N THR A 123 2.32 -12.22 -5.86
CA THR A 123 0.89 -12.58 -5.73
C THR A 123 0.40 -13.44 -6.90
N TYR A 124 0.85 -13.17 -8.13
CA TYR A 124 0.22 -13.71 -9.34
C TYR A 124 1.11 -14.61 -10.21
N ASP A 125 2.44 -14.59 -10.03
CA ASP A 125 3.35 -15.50 -10.73
C ASP A 125 3.21 -16.91 -10.12
N LYS A 126 3.18 -17.93 -10.97
CA LYS A 126 3.04 -19.32 -10.55
C LYS A 126 4.26 -19.80 -9.75
N ASN A 127 5.44 -19.25 -10.04
CA ASN A 127 6.68 -19.60 -9.33
C ASN A 127 6.61 -19.21 -7.85
N ALA A 128 5.87 -18.15 -7.53
CA ALA A 128 5.69 -17.69 -6.14
C ALA A 128 4.78 -18.59 -5.30
N TRP A 129 3.94 -19.45 -5.92
CA TRP A 129 3.00 -20.31 -5.18
C TRP A 129 3.69 -21.38 -4.32
N SER A 130 4.88 -21.80 -4.74
CA SER A 130 5.78 -22.67 -3.99
C SER A 130 6.66 -21.92 -2.99
N GLY A 131 6.46 -20.61 -2.81
CA GLY A 131 7.19 -19.75 -1.89
C GLY A 131 8.06 -18.70 -2.59
N LEU A 132 8.46 -17.65 -1.84
CA LEU A 132 9.28 -16.55 -2.35
C LEU A 132 10.66 -16.97 -2.87
N PRO A 133 11.37 -17.95 -2.29
CA PRO A 133 12.66 -18.38 -2.85
C PRO A 133 12.57 -18.83 -4.32
N ASN A 134 11.47 -19.48 -4.71
CA ASN A 134 11.23 -19.89 -6.09
C ASN A 134 10.91 -18.69 -7.01
N LEU A 135 10.22 -17.68 -6.48
CA LEU A 135 10.05 -16.41 -7.19
C LEU A 135 11.42 -15.78 -7.45
N TYR A 136 12.25 -15.62 -6.42
CA TYR A 136 13.57 -14.99 -6.53
C TYR A 136 14.45 -15.72 -7.55
N GLN A 137 14.51 -17.05 -7.49
CA GLN A 137 15.25 -17.84 -8.47
C GLN A 137 14.74 -17.62 -9.91
N SER A 138 13.44 -17.40 -10.09
CA SER A 138 12.88 -17.11 -11.42
C SER A 138 13.17 -15.69 -11.92
N LEU A 139 13.59 -14.79 -11.03
CA LEU A 139 14.00 -13.41 -11.33
C LEU A 139 15.53 -13.26 -11.36
N ASP A 140 16.27 -14.32 -11.04
CA ASP A 140 17.73 -14.34 -11.05
C ASP A 140 18.28 -13.97 -12.43
N GLY A 141 19.24 -13.03 -12.44
CA GLY A 141 19.85 -12.54 -13.67
C GLY A 141 19.03 -11.48 -14.42
N LEU A 142 17.83 -11.12 -13.95
CA LEU A 142 17.05 -10.02 -14.51
C LEU A 142 17.46 -8.68 -13.89
N THR A 143 17.38 -7.63 -14.69
CA THR A 143 17.46 -6.25 -14.20
C THR A 143 16.15 -5.80 -13.56
N GLY A 144 16.20 -4.73 -12.76
CA GLY A 144 15.01 -4.10 -12.20
C GLY A 144 13.99 -3.68 -13.28
N GLU A 145 14.46 -3.18 -14.42
CA GLU A 145 13.62 -2.83 -15.57
C GLU A 145 12.91 -4.06 -16.16
N GLU A 146 13.63 -5.17 -16.35
CA GLU A 146 13.06 -6.41 -16.88
C GLU A 146 12.04 -7.04 -15.92
N ILE A 147 12.25 -6.93 -14.61
CA ILE A 147 11.28 -7.37 -13.60
C ILE A 147 9.99 -6.55 -13.70
N ILE A 148 10.10 -5.23 -13.85
CA ILE A 148 8.94 -4.35 -14.06
C ILE A 148 8.19 -4.74 -15.34
N GLU A 149 8.90 -4.97 -16.43
CA GLU A 149 8.31 -5.33 -17.71
C GLU A 149 7.60 -6.69 -17.63
N ARG A 150 8.23 -7.70 -17.05
CA ARG A 150 7.62 -9.02 -16.81
C ARG A 150 6.32 -8.92 -16.00
N ALA A 151 6.28 -8.05 -14.99
CA ALA A 151 5.06 -7.81 -14.22
C ALA A 151 3.94 -7.18 -15.08
N ARG A 152 4.27 -6.27 -16.01
CA ARG A 152 3.32 -5.68 -16.97
C ARG A 152 2.80 -6.74 -17.94
N GLU A 153 3.68 -7.53 -18.53
CA GLU A 153 3.30 -8.62 -19.45
C GLU A 153 2.35 -9.62 -18.78
N LEU A 154 2.65 -10.03 -17.55
CA LEU A 154 1.78 -10.92 -16.79
C LEU A 154 0.41 -10.27 -16.55
N ARG A 155 0.37 -8.99 -16.18
CA ARG A 155 -0.88 -8.23 -15.98
C ARG A 155 -1.73 -8.19 -17.25
N ASP A 156 -1.12 -7.93 -18.40
CA ASP A 156 -1.82 -7.85 -19.67
C ASP A 156 -2.24 -9.23 -20.20
N SER A 157 -1.47 -10.28 -19.92
CA SER A 157 -1.88 -11.66 -20.20
C SER A 157 -3.12 -12.06 -19.39
N ARG A 158 -3.24 -11.57 -18.15
CA ARG A 158 -4.37 -11.85 -17.25
C ARG A 158 -5.63 -11.07 -17.62
N ARG A 159 -5.49 -9.84 -18.12
CA ARG A 159 -6.63 -9.03 -18.59
C ARG A 159 -7.30 -9.59 -19.85
N ARG A 160 -6.58 -10.40 -20.62
CA ARG A 160 -7.05 -11.01 -21.86
C ARG A 160 -7.75 -12.36 -21.66
N GLN A 161 -7.72 -12.91 -20.45
CA GLN A 161 -8.39 -14.16 -20.06
C GLN A 161 -9.73 -13.83 -19.40
#